data_AF-A0A9W8X1N5-F1
#
_entry.id   AF-A0A9W8X1N5-F1
#
_cell.length_a   1.000
_cell.length_b   1.000
_cell.length_c   1.000
_cell.angle_alpha   90.00
_cell.angle_beta   90.00
_cell.angle_gamma   90.00
#
_symmetry.space_group_name_H-M   'P 1'
#
loop_
_entity.id
_entity.type
_entity.pdbx_description
1 polymer ?
#
loop_
_entity_poly.entity_id
_entity_poly.type
_entity_poly.pdbx_seq_one_letter_code
_entity_poly.pdbx_strand_id
1 'polypeptide(L)'
;MCAAHYTPAHSGPTYYAAQEPYHFSKHHGYCPRHASKEMQEANALCKKEYESMRQNAGRKTLGVVAQDFEIFLQLYREARRIEDARLQRAQSQRVLGVSSLKGKATSNGFDWRYTPRNCTKKGFPNPSTSLLPLTTLCPSCSRAESEGFGAKLMEKWSSRCGWDGEEWDGWYQNALQTRKAEQEFWEKAQEFWEKAQERVVRERLAKKAKVSPKSEFEEVATQGQVKKAEGETEAEVAPRKEKRKSVFKRMFRRSETTGAVAVATAAA
;
A
#
# COMPACT_ATOMS: atom_id res chain seq x y z
N MET A 1 -13.52 2.42 -0.91
CA MET A 1 -12.42 1.51 -1.33
C MET A 1 -12.63 1.16 -2.78
N CYS A 2 -11.59 1.17 -3.61
CA CYS A 2 -11.73 0.69 -4.99
C CYS A 2 -11.91 -0.84 -4.99
N ALA A 3 -12.93 -1.35 -5.69
CA ALA A 3 -13.31 -2.76 -5.66
C ALA A 3 -12.39 -3.66 -6.51
N ALA A 4 -11.69 -3.08 -7.49
CA ALA A 4 -10.93 -3.79 -8.52
C ALA A 4 -9.41 -3.72 -8.28
N HIS A 5 -8.91 -4.40 -7.23
CA HIS A 5 -7.48 -4.48 -6.93
C HIS A 5 -7.02 -5.89 -6.55
N TYR A 6 -6.06 -6.37 -7.34
CA TYR A 6 -4.88 -7.06 -6.85
C TYR A 6 -3.71 -6.11 -7.06
N THR A 7 -2.70 -6.12 -6.19
CA THR A 7 -1.46 -5.38 -6.47
C THR A 7 -0.80 -5.96 -7.72
N PRO A 8 -0.39 -5.12 -8.69
CA PRO A 8 0.46 -5.59 -9.77
C PRO A 8 1.75 -6.15 -9.16
N ALA A 9 2.20 -7.30 -9.66
CA ALA A 9 3.52 -7.88 -9.32
C ALA A 9 4.71 -6.97 -9.70
N HIS A 10 4.42 -5.80 -10.26
CA HIS A 10 5.34 -4.82 -10.83
C HIS A 10 5.67 -3.69 -9.82
N SER A 11 5.15 -3.76 -8.58
CA SER A 11 5.41 -2.81 -7.48
C SER A 11 6.37 -3.43 -6.45
N GLY A 12 7.60 -2.93 -6.30
CA GLY A 12 8.59 -3.59 -5.43
C GLY A 12 8.51 -3.28 -3.91
N PRO A 13 9.30 -3.96 -3.04
CA PRO A 13 9.52 -3.55 -1.66
C PRO A 13 10.10 -2.13 -1.54
N THR A 14 10.76 -1.56 -2.56
CA THR A 14 11.10 -0.13 -2.54
C THR A 14 9.89 0.77 -2.79
N TYR A 15 8.87 0.29 -3.53
CA TYR A 15 7.62 1.01 -3.71
C TYR A 15 6.82 1.12 -2.39
N TYR A 16 6.88 0.08 -1.57
CA TYR A 16 6.27 0.03 -0.23
C TYR A 16 7.23 0.34 0.91
N ALA A 17 8.50 0.68 0.62
CA ALA A 17 9.45 1.12 1.63
C ALA A 17 8.99 2.41 2.31
N ALA A 18 9.52 2.66 3.51
CA ALA A 18 9.29 3.90 4.23
C ALA A 18 9.82 5.09 3.40
N GLN A 19 8.99 6.12 3.25
CA GLN A 19 9.33 7.34 2.51
C GLN A 19 9.39 8.56 3.46
N GLU A 20 10.32 9.47 3.16
CA GLU A 20 10.45 10.76 3.84
C GLU A 20 9.23 11.66 3.60
N PRO A 21 8.92 12.63 4.49
CA PRO A 21 9.69 13.06 5.67
C PRO A 21 9.34 12.32 6.98
N TYR A 22 8.33 11.45 6.97
CA TYR A 22 7.78 10.84 8.20
C TYR A 22 8.02 9.33 8.33
N HIS A 23 8.74 8.75 7.36
CA HIS A 23 9.07 7.32 7.28
C HIS A 23 7.81 6.43 7.20
N PHE A 24 6.84 6.82 6.39
CA PHE A 24 5.62 6.03 6.16
C PHE A 24 5.78 5.06 4.99
N SER A 25 5.31 3.83 5.16
CA SER A 25 5.10 2.90 4.05
C SER A 25 3.76 3.15 3.36
N LYS A 26 3.71 2.90 2.05
CA LYS A 26 2.46 2.83 1.28
C LYS A 26 1.69 1.57 1.67
N HIS A 27 0.36 1.58 1.54
CA HIS A 27 -0.46 0.40 1.79
C HIS A 27 -0.38 -0.64 0.67
N HIS A 28 -0.06 -1.88 1.01
CA HIS A 28 0.10 -3.02 0.12
C HIS A 28 -1.22 -3.49 -0.52
N GLY A 29 -2.39 -3.03 -0.06
CA GLY A 29 -3.69 -3.34 -0.68
C GLY A 29 -4.18 -2.34 -1.73
N TYR A 30 -3.38 -1.32 -2.07
CA TYR A 30 -3.75 -0.26 -3.02
C TYR A 30 -2.91 -0.31 -4.30
N CYS A 31 -3.52 0.00 -5.45
CA CYS A 31 -2.76 0.22 -6.69
C CYS A 31 -1.85 1.46 -6.58
N PRO A 32 -0.86 1.62 -7.48
CA PRO A 32 0.10 2.72 -7.39
C PRO A 32 -0.52 4.13 -7.26
N ARG A 33 -1.60 4.40 -8.00
CA ARG A 33 -2.33 5.70 -7.93
C ARG A 33 -2.98 5.93 -6.56
N HIS A 34 -3.72 4.94 -6.03
CA HIS A 34 -4.37 5.05 -4.72
C HIS A 34 -3.33 5.10 -3.59
N ALA A 35 -2.30 4.26 -3.65
CA ALA A 35 -1.21 4.23 -2.69
C ALA A 35 -0.41 5.55 -2.64
N SER A 36 -0.25 6.23 -3.78
CA SER A 36 0.44 7.53 -3.83
C SER A 36 -0.47 8.69 -3.37
N LYS A 37 -1.76 8.67 -3.72
CA LYS A 37 -2.75 9.63 -3.17
C LYS A 37 -2.85 9.51 -1.66
N GLU A 38 -2.96 8.29 -1.15
CA GLU A 38 -3.08 8.02 0.29
C GLU A 38 -1.81 8.43 1.07
N MET A 39 -0.62 8.21 0.50
CA MET A 39 0.64 8.74 1.05
C MET A 39 0.65 10.28 1.12
N GLN A 40 0.13 10.96 0.11
CA GLN A 40 0.00 12.44 0.12
C GLN A 40 -0.98 12.90 1.21
N GLU A 41 -2.13 12.23 1.36
CA GLU A 41 -3.11 12.50 2.41
C GLU A 41 -2.53 12.27 3.82
N ALA A 42 -1.75 11.21 4.02
CA ALA A 42 -1.05 10.92 5.26
C ALA A 42 -0.01 12.01 5.62
N ASN A 43 0.83 12.41 4.65
CA ASN A 43 1.81 13.49 4.84
C ASN A 43 1.13 14.84 5.14
N ALA A 44 0.00 15.14 4.47
CA ALA A 44 -0.79 16.33 4.73
C ALA A 44 -1.42 16.34 6.13
N LEU A 45 -1.92 15.18 6.59
CA LEU A 45 -2.45 15.01 7.95
C LEU A 45 -1.37 15.28 9.01
N CYS A 46 -0.18 14.71 8.85
CA CYS A 46 0.90 14.90 9.81
C CYS A 46 1.40 16.35 9.85
N LYS A 47 1.49 17.03 8.69
CA LYS A 47 1.77 18.47 8.64
C LYS A 47 0.70 19.30 9.37
N LYS A 48 -0.58 18.97 9.17
CA LYS A 48 -1.72 19.63 9.84
C LYS A 48 -1.69 19.41 11.35
N GLU A 49 -1.38 18.20 11.81
CA GLU A 49 -1.36 17.88 13.23
C GLU A 49 -0.18 18.55 13.94
N TYR A 50 1.01 18.59 13.33
CA TYR A 50 2.16 19.34 13.85
C TYR A 50 1.83 20.83 14.00
N GLU A 51 1.23 21.44 12.97
CA GLU A 51 0.83 22.85 13.02
C GLU A 51 -0.23 23.11 14.09
N SER A 52 -1.20 22.19 14.25
CA SER A 52 -2.20 22.22 15.32
C SER A 52 -1.55 22.16 16.71
N MET A 53 -0.58 21.24 16.94
CA MET A 53 0.15 21.17 18.20
C MET A 53 0.97 22.43 18.48
N ARG A 54 1.58 23.02 17.43
CA ARG A 54 2.35 24.27 17.51
C ARG A 54 1.46 25.47 17.89
N GLN A 55 0.29 25.61 17.25
CA GLN A 55 -0.66 26.69 17.53
C GLN A 55 -1.30 26.56 18.92
N ASN A 56 -1.54 25.33 19.38
CA ASN A 56 -2.14 25.05 20.68
C ASN A 56 -1.11 24.85 21.82
N ALA A 57 0.17 25.18 21.60
CA ALA A 57 1.25 24.92 22.55
C ALA A 57 1.14 25.72 23.87
N GLY A 58 0.53 26.91 23.83
CA GLY A 58 0.40 27.78 25.00
C GLY A 58 1.77 28.19 25.56
N ARG A 59 2.11 27.71 26.76
CA ARG A 59 3.43 27.92 27.40
C ARG A 59 4.44 26.80 27.17
N LYS A 60 4.10 25.76 26.38
CA LYS A 60 5.05 24.69 26.03
C LYS A 60 6.17 25.22 25.14
N THR A 61 7.40 24.76 25.37
CA THR A 61 8.52 25.04 24.45
C THR A 61 8.40 24.21 23.17
N LEU A 62 9.03 24.65 22.08
CA LEU A 62 9.03 23.93 20.81
C LEU A 62 9.60 22.51 20.92
N GLY A 63 10.51 22.26 21.87
CA GLY A 63 11.03 20.91 22.16
C GLY A 63 9.95 19.96 22.70
N VAL A 64 9.08 20.44 23.59
CA VAL A 64 7.95 19.63 24.09
C VAL A 64 6.94 19.36 22.97
N VAL A 65 6.69 20.34 22.09
CA VAL A 65 5.83 20.16 20.91
C VAL A 65 6.41 19.12 19.95
N ALA A 66 7.72 19.12 19.72
CA ALA A 66 8.40 18.12 18.89
C ALA A 66 8.31 16.72 19.50
N GLN A 67 8.43 16.59 20.82
CA GLN A 67 8.27 15.32 21.53
C GLN A 67 6.83 14.79 21.45
N ASP A 68 5.82 15.64 21.68
CA ASP A 68 4.40 15.30 21.52
C ASP A 68 4.10 14.83 20.08
N PHE A 69 4.73 15.46 19.09
CA PHE A 69 4.56 15.09 17.68
C PHE A 69 5.24 13.77 17.32
N GLU A 70 6.42 13.44 17.84
CA GLU A 70 7.06 12.13 17.59
C GLU A 70 6.23 10.99 18.23
N ILE A 71 5.62 11.22 19.40
CA ILE A 71 4.65 10.27 19.99
C ILE A 71 3.45 10.07 19.04
N PHE A 72 2.90 11.15 18.48
CA PHE A 72 1.84 11.05 17.47
C PHE A 72 2.29 10.27 16.23
N LEU A 73 3.50 10.51 15.71
CA LEU A 73 4.04 9.78 14.56
C LEU A 73 4.19 8.28 14.86
N GLN A 74 4.64 7.89 16.06
CA GLN A 74 4.72 6.49 16.46
C GLN A 74 3.35 5.81 16.47
N LEU A 75 2.35 6.44 17.09
CA LEU A 75 0.97 5.92 17.13
C LEU A 75 0.34 5.86 15.74
N TYR A 76 0.62 6.83 14.88
CA TYR A 76 0.12 6.86 13.51
C TYR A 76 0.78 5.79 12.63
N ARG A 77 2.10 5.57 12.76
CA ARG A 77 2.81 4.43 12.13
C ARG A 77 2.23 3.09 12.58
N GLU A 78 1.86 2.93 13.85
CA GLU A 78 1.18 1.71 14.34
C GLU A 78 -0.20 1.52 13.71
N ALA A 79 -1.05 2.56 13.72
CA ALA A 79 -2.37 2.51 13.09
C ALA A 79 -2.28 2.14 11.59
N ARG A 80 -1.32 2.71 10.87
CA ARG A 80 -1.02 2.34 9.47
C ARG A 80 -0.62 0.87 9.32
N ARG A 81 0.24 0.33 10.19
CA ARG A 81 0.61 -1.10 10.13
C ARG A 81 -0.59 -2.03 10.35
N ILE A 82 -1.51 -1.67 11.26
CA ILE A 82 -2.75 -2.42 11.51
C ILE A 82 -3.66 -2.40 10.28
N GLU A 83 -3.87 -1.23 9.69
CA GLU A 83 -4.70 -1.06 8.48
C GLU A 83 -4.07 -1.76 7.26
N ASP A 84 -2.74 -1.70 7.12
CA ASP A 84 -2.03 -2.43 6.07
C ASP A 84 -2.20 -3.94 6.19
N ALA A 85 -1.99 -4.49 7.39
CA ALA A 85 -2.23 -5.90 7.67
C ALA A 85 -3.71 -6.30 7.48
N ARG A 86 -4.66 -5.38 7.65
CA ARG A 86 -6.09 -5.61 7.35
C ARG A 86 -6.36 -5.63 5.85
N LEU A 87 -5.78 -4.70 5.10
CA LEU A 87 -5.85 -4.63 3.63
C LEU A 87 -5.20 -5.85 2.98
N GLN A 88 -4.01 -6.26 3.42
CA GLN A 88 -3.34 -7.48 2.96
C GLN A 88 -4.21 -8.73 3.22
N ARG A 89 -4.78 -8.88 4.42
CA ARG A 89 -5.70 -10.01 4.72
C ARG A 89 -6.93 -10.01 3.82
N ALA A 90 -7.57 -8.86 3.63
CA ALA A 90 -8.72 -8.72 2.74
C ALA A 90 -8.36 -9.01 1.27
N GLN A 91 -7.15 -8.66 0.83
CA GLN A 91 -6.63 -9.02 -0.48
C GLN A 91 -6.41 -10.53 -0.58
N SER A 92 -5.66 -11.15 0.33
CA SER A 92 -5.40 -12.60 0.33
C SER A 92 -6.69 -13.43 0.33
N GLN A 93 -7.73 -13.01 1.07
CA GLN A 93 -9.05 -13.64 1.03
C GLN A 93 -9.78 -13.52 -0.32
N ARG A 94 -9.50 -12.47 -1.11
CA ARG A 94 -10.01 -12.34 -2.49
C ARG A 94 -9.16 -13.09 -3.52
N VAL A 95 -7.86 -13.24 -3.25
CA VAL A 95 -6.90 -13.96 -4.11
C VAL A 95 -7.12 -15.47 -4.02
N LEU A 96 -7.04 -15.99 -2.81
CA LEU A 96 -7.06 -17.43 -2.50
C LEU A 96 -8.50 -17.98 -2.41
N GLY A 97 -9.49 -17.11 -2.56
CA GLY A 97 -10.84 -17.32 -2.08
C GLY A 97 -10.91 -17.29 -0.55
N VAL A 98 -12.13 -17.10 -0.02
CA VAL A 98 -12.38 -17.46 1.37
C VAL A 98 -12.40 -18.99 1.40
N SER A 99 -11.40 -19.60 2.05
CA SER A 99 -11.38 -21.04 2.30
C SER A 99 -12.52 -21.39 3.26
N SER A 100 -13.73 -21.54 2.72
CA SER A 100 -14.90 -22.01 3.45
C SER A 100 -14.53 -23.34 4.10
N LEU A 101 -14.65 -23.41 5.42
CA LEU A 101 -14.10 -24.48 6.28
C LEU A 101 -14.87 -25.81 6.16
N LYS A 102 -15.31 -26.18 4.96
CA LYS A 102 -16.16 -27.35 4.69
C LYS A 102 -15.86 -28.00 3.33
N GLY A 103 -14.58 -28.20 3.05
CA GLY A 103 -14.10 -28.94 1.88
C GLY A 103 -12.64 -29.35 2.06
N LYS A 104 -12.34 -30.64 1.82
CA LYS A 104 -11.00 -31.22 1.98
C LYS A 104 -10.08 -30.73 0.86
N ALA A 105 -9.42 -29.59 1.08
CA ALA A 105 -8.56 -28.95 0.08
C ALA A 105 -7.28 -29.77 -0.17
N THR A 106 -7.19 -30.43 -1.32
CA THR A 106 -5.97 -31.05 -1.80
C THR A 106 -4.94 -29.98 -2.14
N SER A 107 -3.85 -29.94 -1.38
CA SER A 107 -2.66 -29.17 -1.71
C SER A 107 -2.06 -29.66 -3.04
N ASN A 108 -2.09 -28.83 -4.08
CA ASN A 108 -1.08 -28.81 -5.14
C ASN A 108 -1.16 -27.51 -5.97
N GLY A 109 -0.04 -26.80 -6.11
CA GLY A 109 0.15 -25.79 -7.15
C GLY A 109 -0.47 -24.40 -6.92
N PHE A 110 0.00 -23.64 -5.92
CA PHE A 110 -0.22 -22.19 -5.94
C PHE A 110 0.70 -21.55 -6.99
N ASP A 111 0.15 -21.16 -8.15
CA ASP A 111 0.90 -20.44 -9.18
C ASP A 111 1.01 -18.95 -8.81
N TRP A 112 2.22 -18.55 -8.42
CA TRP A 112 2.59 -17.18 -8.07
C TRP A 112 2.41 -16.17 -9.22
N ARG A 113 2.20 -16.63 -10.46
CA ARG A 113 1.93 -15.78 -11.64
C ARG A 113 0.46 -15.40 -11.82
N TYR A 114 -0.47 -16.01 -11.07
CA TYR A 114 -1.90 -15.77 -11.23
C TYR A 114 -2.57 -15.19 -9.98
N THR A 115 -2.85 -13.89 -10.07
CA THR A 115 -4.18 -13.39 -9.71
C THR A 115 -5.02 -13.25 -11.00
N PRO A 116 -6.34 -13.52 -10.99
CA PRO A 116 -7.09 -13.74 -12.23
C PRO A 116 -7.10 -12.54 -13.19
N ARG A 117 -6.58 -12.74 -14.41
CA ARG A 117 -6.74 -11.81 -15.53
C ARG A 117 -8.03 -12.12 -16.30
N ASN A 118 -9.11 -11.39 -16.00
CA ASN A 118 -10.24 -11.20 -16.91
C ASN A 118 -10.12 -9.77 -17.47
N CYS A 119 -10.13 -9.48 -18.77
CA CYS A 119 -10.56 -10.28 -19.92
C CYS A 119 -9.68 -10.02 -21.15
N THR A 120 -9.30 -11.08 -21.86
CA THR A 120 -8.95 -11.04 -23.30
C THR A 120 -9.68 -12.18 -23.99
N LYS A 121 -10.51 -11.88 -25.01
CA LYS A 121 -11.56 -12.72 -25.65
C LYS A 121 -12.88 -12.73 -24.87
N LYS A 122 -14.04 -12.38 -25.44
CA LYS A 122 -14.44 -12.01 -26.82
C LYS A 122 -15.48 -10.88 -26.76
N GLY A 123 -15.38 -9.86 -27.63
CA GLY A 123 -16.41 -8.83 -27.79
C GLY A 123 -15.87 -7.52 -28.35
N PHE A 124 -15.95 -7.37 -29.67
CA PHE A 124 -15.71 -6.15 -30.47
C PHE A 124 -14.32 -5.48 -30.40
N PRO A 125 -13.51 -5.58 -31.47
CA PRO A 125 -12.60 -4.48 -31.79
C PRO A 125 -13.45 -3.30 -32.30
N ASN A 126 -13.40 -2.16 -31.60
CA ASN A 126 -13.70 -0.88 -32.23
C ASN A 126 -12.36 -0.32 -32.72
N PRO A 127 -12.06 -0.37 -34.04
CA PRO A 127 -10.72 -0.05 -34.56
C PRO A 127 -10.40 1.47 -34.57
N SER A 128 -11.33 2.32 -34.15
CA SER A 128 -11.27 3.77 -34.32
C SER A 128 -10.47 4.54 -33.27
N THR A 129 -10.07 3.91 -32.15
CA THR A 129 -9.08 4.50 -31.22
C THR A 129 -8.10 3.43 -30.73
N SER A 130 -6.84 3.55 -31.13
CA SER A 130 -5.71 2.66 -30.78
C SER A 130 -5.28 2.72 -29.29
N LEU A 131 -6.11 3.28 -28.42
CA LEU A 131 -5.84 3.53 -27.01
C LEU A 131 -6.02 2.25 -26.18
N LEU A 132 -5.14 1.27 -26.42
CA LEU A 132 -5.08 0.05 -25.62
C LEU A 132 -4.97 0.44 -24.13
N PRO A 133 -5.76 -0.16 -23.23
CA PRO A 133 -5.67 0.12 -21.80
C PRO A 133 -4.30 -0.28 -21.27
N LEU A 134 -3.65 0.58 -20.46
CA LEU A 134 -2.37 0.25 -19.84
C LEU A 134 -2.50 -0.99 -18.95
N THR A 135 -1.75 -2.04 -19.28
CA THR A 135 -1.75 -3.35 -18.61
C THR A 135 -1.06 -3.32 -17.24
N THR A 136 -0.26 -2.28 -16.99
CA THR A 136 0.42 -1.99 -15.72
C THR A 136 -0.52 -1.40 -14.66
N LEU A 137 -1.67 -0.86 -15.08
CA LEU A 137 -2.70 -0.29 -14.22
C LEU A 137 -3.82 -1.32 -13.94
N CYS A 138 -4.47 -1.22 -12.78
CA CYS A 138 -5.67 -2.01 -12.52
C CYS A 138 -6.83 -1.58 -13.45
N PRO A 139 -7.84 -2.44 -13.73
CA PRO A 139 -8.85 -2.16 -14.75
C PRO A 139 -9.60 -0.82 -14.57
N SER A 140 -9.85 -0.39 -13.33
CA SER A 140 -10.49 0.90 -13.05
C SER A 140 -9.58 2.10 -13.28
N CYS A 141 -8.30 2.00 -12.93
CA CYS A 141 -7.32 3.06 -13.18
C CYS A 141 -6.90 3.11 -14.66
N SER A 142 -6.84 1.96 -15.33
CA SER A 142 -6.59 1.82 -16.77
C SER A 142 -7.75 2.39 -17.59
N ARG A 143 -9.00 2.13 -17.17
CA ARG A 143 -10.18 2.81 -17.72
C ARG A 143 -10.12 4.32 -17.49
N ALA A 144 -9.90 4.78 -16.26
CA ALA A 144 -9.84 6.21 -15.96
C ALA A 144 -8.64 6.93 -16.64
N GLU A 145 -7.57 6.21 -16.97
CA GLU A 145 -6.45 6.73 -17.78
C GLU A 145 -6.84 6.85 -19.25
N SER A 146 -7.42 5.80 -19.85
CA SER A 146 -7.91 5.85 -21.24
C SER A 146 -9.06 6.85 -21.45
N GLU A 147 -9.98 6.99 -20.49
CA GLU A 147 -11.01 8.04 -20.44
C GLU A 147 -10.39 9.44 -20.29
N GLY A 148 -9.38 9.59 -19.42
CA GLY A 148 -8.67 10.86 -19.24
C GLY A 148 -7.81 11.26 -20.45
N PHE A 149 -7.21 10.29 -21.14
CA PHE A 149 -6.52 10.51 -22.42
C PHE A 149 -7.52 10.87 -23.51
N GLY A 150 -8.65 10.17 -23.59
CA GLY A 150 -9.75 10.49 -24.51
C GLY A 150 -10.31 11.89 -24.28
N ALA A 151 -10.48 12.31 -23.01
CA ALA A 151 -10.90 13.67 -22.66
C ALA A 151 -9.89 14.72 -23.14
N LYS A 152 -8.58 14.53 -22.89
CA LYS A 152 -7.52 15.42 -23.40
C LYS A 152 -7.47 15.47 -24.93
N LEU A 153 -7.69 14.33 -25.59
CA LEU A 153 -7.75 14.22 -27.05
C LEU A 153 -8.94 15.03 -27.60
N MET A 154 -10.12 14.90 -26.99
CA MET A 154 -11.32 15.65 -27.35
C MET A 154 -11.20 17.15 -27.04
N GLU A 155 -10.56 17.53 -25.93
CA GLU A 155 -10.26 18.91 -25.56
C GLU A 155 -9.28 19.56 -26.55
N LYS A 156 -8.25 18.85 -26.98
CA LYS A 156 -7.33 19.34 -28.01
C LYS A 156 -7.96 19.38 -29.39
N TRP A 157 -8.83 18.42 -29.73
CA TRP A 157 -9.58 18.40 -30.98
C TRP A 157 -10.66 19.51 -31.04
N SER A 158 -11.32 19.84 -29.94
CA SER A 158 -12.26 20.98 -29.90
C SER A 158 -11.53 22.33 -29.90
N SER A 159 -10.29 22.37 -29.38
CA SER A 159 -9.39 23.53 -29.46
C SER A 159 -8.71 23.72 -30.84
N ARG A 160 -9.06 22.94 -31.87
CA ARG A 160 -8.39 22.90 -33.20
C ARG A 160 -8.61 24.16 -34.07
N CYS A 161 -9.02 25.29 -33.52
CA CYS A 161 -9.07 26.55 -34.25
C CYS A 161 -7.67 26.97 -34.69
N GLY A 162 -7.35 26.77 -35.97
CA GLY A 162 -6.08 27.17 -36.59
C GLY A 162 -4.99 26.11 -36.68
N TRP A 163 -5.24 24.87 -36.23
CA TRP A 163 -4.27 23.78 -36.39
C TRP A 163 -4.38 23.14 -37.77
N ASP A 164 -3.26 22.99 -38.47
CA ASP A 164 -3.23 22.23 -39.72
C ASP A 164 -3.29 20.70 -39.48
N GLY A 165 -3.08 19.90 -40.53
CA GLY A 165 -3.06 18.44 -40.41
C GLY A 165 -1.76 17.91 -39.78
N GLU A 166 -0.63 18.54 -40.07
CA GLU A 166 0.71 18.10 -39.69
C GLU A 166 1.00 18.43 -38.23
N GLU A 167 0.59 19.60 -37.73
CA GLU A 167 0.63 19.96 -36.32
C GLU A 167 -0.20 19.01 -35.46
N TRP A 168 -1.40 18.64 -35.94
CA TRP A 168 -2.26 17.69 -35.25
C TRP A 168 -1.64 16.30 -35.19
N ASP A 169 -1.18 15.78 -36.32
CA ASP A 169 -0.56 14.45 -36.39
C ASP A 169 0.75 14.41 -35.58
N GLY A 170 1.57 15.46 -35.63
CA GLY A 170 2.78 15.60 -34.82
C GLY A 170 2.49 15.59 -33.32
N TRP A 171 1.47 16.33 -32.87
CA TRP A 171 1.04 16.30 -31.45
C TRP A 171 0.49 14.93 -31.06
N TYR A 172 -0.34 14.31 -31.89
CA TYR A 172 -0.95 13.02 -31.62
C TYR A 172 0.11 11.90 -31.54
N GLN A 173 1.08 11.89 -32.45
CA GLN A 173 2.22 10.97 -32.40
C GLN A 173 3.08 11.20 -31.16
N ASN A 174 3.34 12.45 -30.75
CA ASN A 174 4.06 12.74 -29.51
C ASN A 174 3.29 12.25 -28.26
N ALA A 175 1.97 12.43 -28.21
CA ALA A 175 1.13 11.92 -27.13
C ALA A 175 1.15 10.37 -27.06
N LEU A 176 1.13 9.69 -28.21
CA LEU A 176 1.29 8.23 -28.28
C LEU A 176 2.71 7.78 -27.87
N GLN A 177 3.75 8.46 -28.32
CA GLN A 177 5.14 8.17 -27.94
C GLN A 177 5.37 8.37 -26.44
N THR A 178 4.82 9.44 -25.85
CA THR A 178 4.89 9.69 -24.40
C THR A 178 4.23 8.56 -23.62
N ARG A 179 3.02 8.14 -24.04
CA ARG A 179 2.28 7.01 -23.41
C ARG A 179 3.03 5.68 -23.56
N LYS A 180 3.66 5.45 -24.71
CA LYS A 180 4.50 4.27 -24.96
C LYS A 180 5.79 4.29 -24.12
N ALA A 181 6.46 5.44 -24.03
CA ALA A 181 7.67 5.60 -23.22
C ALA A 181 7.40 5.41 -21.73
N GLU A 182 6.24 5.87 -21.23
CA GLU A 182 5.78 5.56 -19.88
C GLU A 182 5.56 4.04 -19.70
N GLN A 183 4.88 3.37 -20.64
CA GLN A 183 4.71 1.91 -20.59
C GLN A 183 6.06 1.17 -20.58
N GLU A 184 6.97 1.49 -21.51
CA GLU A 184 8.32 0.88 -21.57
C GLU A 184 9.14 1.15 -20.31
N PHE A 185 8.99 2.32 -19.68
CA PHE A 185 9.63 2.64 -18.40
C PHE A 185 9.12 1.71 -17.29
N TRP A 186 7.80 1.51 -17.18
CA TRP A 186 7.22 0.61 -16.18
C TRP A 186 7.59 -0.86 -16.43
N GLU A 187 7.65 -1.31 -17.69
CA GLU A 187 8.09 -2.66 -18.06
C GLU A 187 9.58 -2.90 -17.76
N LYS A 188 10.47 -1.94 -18.08
CA LYS A 188 11.90 -2.02 -17.75
C LYS A 188 12.14 -1.94 -16.23
N ALA A 189 11.37 -1.11 -15.53
CA ALA A 189 11.41 -1.05 -14.07
C ALA A 189 10.99 -2.38 -13.43
N GLN A 190 9.97 -3.05 -13.98
CA GLN A 190 9.58 -4.40 -13.57
C GLN A 190 10.70 -5.43 -13.84
N GLU A 191 11.29 -5.45 -15.04
CA GLU A 191 12.33 -6.44 -15.39
C GLU A 191 13.58 -6.29 -14.51
N PHE A 192 14.05 -5.06 -14.30
CA PHE A 192 15.13 -4.76 -13.36
C PHE A 192 14.79 -5.25 -11.95
N TRP A 193 13.53 -5.07 -11.56
CA TRP A 193 13.05 -5.40 -10.23
C TRP A 193 12.95 -6.91 -9.98
N GLU A 194 12.41 -7.68 -10.93
CA GLU A 194 12.38 -9.15 -10.85
C GLU A 194 13.80 -9.72 -10.71
N LYS A 195 14.76 -9.21 -11.50
CA LYS A 195 16.19 -9.56 -11.40
C LYS A 195 16.78 -9.19 -10.03
N ALA A 196 16.39 -8.06 -9.44
CA ALA A 196 16.86 -7.66 -8.11
C ALA A 196 16.30 -8.58 -7.01
N GLN A 197 15.02 -8.95 -7.08
CA GLN A 197 14.42 -9.92 -6.15
C GLN A 197 15.06 -11.31 -6.29
N GLU A 198 15.32 -11.76 -7.53
CA GLU A 198 16.00 -13.03 -7.79
C GLU A 198 17.40 -13.06 -7.15
N ARG A 199 18.19 -11.98 -7.26
CA ARG A 199 19.50 -11.85 -6.58
C ARG A 199 19.37 -12.00 -5.07
N VAL A 200 18.42 -11.30 -4.44
CA VAL A 200 18.19 -11.39 -2.97
C VAL A 200 17.80 -12.80 -2.55
N VAL A 201 16.99 -13.52 -3.35
CA VAL A 201 16.63 -14.92 -3.08
C VAL A 201 17.85 -15.83 -3.23
N ARG A 202 18.63 -15.70 -4.31
CA ARG A 202 19.86 -16.47 -4.53
C ARG A 202 20.88 -16.24 -3.40
N GLU A 203 21.07 -15.01 -2.95
CA GLU A 203 21.94 -14.68 -1.81
C GLU A 203 21.46 -15.30 -0.49
N ARG A 204 20.15 -15.28 -0.21
CA ARG A 204 19.59 -15.93 0.98
C ARG A 204 19.79 -17.44 0.96
N LEU A 205 19.59 -18.08 -0.20
CA LEU A 205 19.85 -19.52 -0.37
C LEU A 205 21.34 -19.84 -0.22
N ALA A 206 22.24 -19.05 -0.82
CA ALA A 206 23.67 -19.22 -0.69
C ALA A 206 24.17 -19.00 0.76
N LYS A 207 23.61 -18.03 1.49
CA LYS A 207 23.87 -17.84 2.93
C LYS A 207 23.38 -19.03 3.75
N LYS A 208 22.17 -19.53 3.49
CA LYS A 208 21.64 -20.72 4.19
C LYS A 208 22.48 -21.97 3.94
N ALA A 209 22.94 -22.20 2.70
CA ALA A 209 23.81 -23.32 2.35
C ALA A 209 25.19 -23.27 3.04
N LYS A 210 25.70 -22.07 3.36
CA LYS A 210 26.97 -21.91 4.11
C LYS A 210 26.85 -22.11 5.63
N VAL A 211 25.63 -22.15 6.18
CA VAL A 211 25.36 -22.21 7.62
C VAL A 211 25.11 -23.64 8.12
N SER A 212 25.13 -24.64 7.23
CA SER A 212 24.92 -26.06 7.58
C SER A 212 25.89 -26.98 6.84
N PRO A 213 26.33 -28.13 7.39
CA PRO A 213 26.21 -28.60 8.78
C PRO A 213 27.58 -29.04 9.35
N LYS A 214 28.13 -28.33 10.34
CA LYS A 214 29.40 -28.75 10.98
C LYS A 214 29.43 -28.61 12.51
N SER A 215 28.28 -28.41 13.15
CA SER A 215 28.17 -28.22 14.61
C SER A 215 27.06 -29.02 15.30
N GLU A 216 26.23 -29.79 14.58
CA GLU A 216 25.13 -30.56 15.20
C GLU A 216 25.55 -31.95 15.74
N PHE A 217 26.84 -32.30 15.70
CA PHE A 217 27.33 -33.63 16.12
C PHE A 217 28.20 -33.62 17.40
N GLU A 218 28.36 -32.47 18.07
CA GLU A 218 29.26 -32.34 19.24
C GLU A 218 28.58 -31.74 20.49
N GLU A 219 27.24 -31.72 20.56
CA GLU A 219 26.49 -31.19 21.72
C GLU A 219 25.44 -32.16 22.30
N VAL A 220 25.70 -33.48 22.20
CA VAL A 220 24.82 -34.54 22.76
C VAL A 220 25.49 -35.31 23.92
N ALA A 221 26.64 -34.85 24.43
CA ALA A 221 27.44 -35.57 25.42
C ALA A 221 27.28 -35.11 26.90
N THR A 222 26.72 -33.93 27.17
CA THR A 222 26.87 -33.27 28.50
C THR A 222 25.60 -32.60 29.05
N GLN A 223 24.44 -33.28 29.01
CA GLN A 223 23.29 -32.93 29.86
C GLN A 223 22.71 -34.16 30.58
N GLY A 224 23.54 -34.76 31.44
CA GLY A 224 23.10 -35.75 32.43
C GLY A 224 23.15 -35.19 33.85
N GLN A 225 22.01 -35.22 34.54
CA GLN A 225 21.86 -35.12 36.01
C GLN A 225 22.20 -33.78 36.71
N VAL A 226 21.15 -33.00 37.01
CA VAL A 226 20.90 -32.51 38.40
C VAL A 226 19.40 -32.65 38.69
N LYS A 227 19.05 -33.24 39.84
CA LYS A 227 17.67 -33.39 40.35
C LYS A 227 17.48 -32.57 41.64
N LYS A 228 16.22 -32.20 41.91
CA LYS A 228 15.60 -31.96 43.23
C LYS A 228 16.12 -30.81 44.13
N ALA A 229 15.27 -29.79 44.31
CA ALA A 229 14.53 -29.48 45.55
C ALA A 229 13.37 -28.54 45.13
N GLU A 230 12.09 -28.79 45.42
CA GLU A 230 11.40 -28.65 46.72
C GLU A 230 11.56 -27.25 47.33
N GLY A 231 10.48 -26.44 47.32
CA GLY A 231 10.45 -25.13 47.98
C GLY A 231 9.29 -24.21 47.56
N GLU A 232 8.40 -23.94 48.53
CA GLU A 232 7.54 -22.76 48.72
C GLU A 232 6.51 -22.28 47.69
N THR A 233 5.26 -22.28 48.16
CA THR A 233 4.10 -21.57 47.63
C THR A 233 4.10 -20.10 48.04
N GLU A 234 4.36 -19.18 47.11
CA GLU A 234 3.92 -17.78 47.26
C GLU A 234 2.57 -17.56 46.56
N ALA A 235 1.65 -16.87 47.24
CA ALA A 235 0.35 -16.54 46.70
C ALA A 235 0.44 -15.32 45.76
N GLU A 236 0.33 -15.55 44.45
CA GLU A 236 0.34 -14.50 43.43
C GLU A 236 -0.84 -13.52 43.61
N VAL A 237 -0.57 -12.36 44.21
CA VAL A 237 -1.55 -11.27 44.35
C VAL A 237 -1.81 -10.66 42.97
N ALA A 238 -2.86 -11.15 42.31
CA ALA A 238 -3.25 -10.69 40.98
C ALA A 238 -3.43 -9.15 40.93
N PRO A 239 -2.67 -8.42 40.08
CA PRO A 239 -2.77 -6.97 40.02
C PRO A 239 -4.16 -6.57 39.51
N ARG A 240 -4.89 -5.81 40.33
CA ARG A 240 -6.20 -5.25 39.97
C ARG A 240 -6.08 -4.44 38.68
N LYS A 241 -6.73 -4.92 37.62
CA LYS A 241 -6.76 -4.27 36.29
C LYS A 241 -7.49 -2.93 36.38
N GLU A 242 -6.75 -1.89 36.76
CA GLU A 242 -7.22 -0.51 36.79
C GLU A 242 -7.63 -0.10 35.36
N LYS A 243 -8.92 0.18 35.16
CA LYS A 243 -9.49 0.54 33.85
C LYS A 243 -9.10 1.97 33.48
N ARG A 244 -7.81 2.19 33.16
CA ARG A 244 -7.33 3.44 32.54
C ARG A 244 -8.16 3.72 31.29
N LYS A 245 -9.02 4.74 31.38
CA LYS A 245 -9.90 5.17 30.30
C LYS A 245 -9.03 5.57 29.11
N SER A 246 -9.05 4.74 28.07
CA SER A 246 -8.20 4.86 26.89
C SER A 246 -8.27 6.26 26.26
N VAL A 247 -7.17 7.01 26.38
CA VAL A 247 -6.98 8.34 25.74
C VAL A 247 -7.16 8.25 24.23
N PHE A 248 -6.79 7.10 23.64
CA PHE A 248 -6.99 6.74 22.25
C PHE A 248 -8.42 6.99 21.74
N LYS A 249 -9.45 6.72 22.57
CA LYS A 249 -10.85 6.90 22.17
C LYS A 249 -11.30 8.37 22.11
N ARG A 250 -10.46 9.30 22.60
CA ARG A 250 -10.73 10.75 22.57
C ARG A 250 -10.15 11.45 21.34
N MET A 251 -9.04 10.95 20.77
CA MET A 251 -8.43 11.55 19.56
C MET A 251 -9.25 11.25 18.30
N PHE A 252 -9.66 10.00 18.08
CA PHE A 252 -10.29 9.57 16.83
C PHE A 252 -11.80 9.88 16.70
N ARG A 253 -12.44 10.51 17.69
CA ARG A 253 -13.87 10.89 17.64
C ARG A 253 -14.15 12.34 17.19
N ARG A 254 -13.11 13.14 16.93
CA ARG A 254 -13.27 14.58 16.65
C ARG A 254 -13.50 14.95 15.19
N SER A 255 -13.45 13.98 14.27
CA SER A 255 -13.49 14.19 12.82
C SER A 255 -14.85 13.96 12.16
N GLU A 256 -15.87 13.48 12.89
CA GLU A 256 -17.16 13.06 12.29
C GLU A 256 -18.31 14.08 12.44
N THR A 257 -18.16 15.15 13.23
CA THR A 257 -19.28 16.03 13.64
C THR A 257 -19.29 17.45 13.06
N THR A 258 -18.41 17.78 12.09
CA THR A 258 -18.35 19.12 11.45
C THR A 258 -18.97 19.20 10.05
N GLY A 259 -19.71 18.17 9.63
CA GLY A 259 -20.26 18.02 8.27
C GLY A 259 -21.70 18.49 8.03
N ALA A 260 -22.30 19.28 8.93
CA ALA A 260 -23.69 19.74 8.82
C ALA A 260 -23.80 21.28 8.79
N VAL A 261 -23.29 21.89 7.73
CA VAL A 261 -23.58 23.31 7.42
C VAL A 261 -24.91 23.36 6.68
N ALA A 262 -25.95 23.83 7.36
CA ALA A 262 -27.24 24.10 6.73
C ALA A 262 -27.10 25.29 5.78
N VAL A 263 -27.20 25.05 4.48
CA VAL A 263 -27.27 26.10 3.46
C VAL A 263 -28.68 26.68 3.48
N ALA A 264 -28.87 27.82 4.14
CA ALA A 264 -30.10 28.57 4.09
C ALA A 264 -30.19 29.31 2.74
N THR A 265 -30.95 28.75 1.79
CA THR A 265 -31.32 29.44 0.56
C THR A 265 -32.37 30.51 0.86
N ALA A 266 -31.97 31.77 0.94
CA ALA A 266 -32.89 32.89 0.88
C ALA A 266 -33.37 33.07 -0.58
N ALA A 267 -34.68 32.99 -0.79
CA ALA A 267 -35.30 33.38 -2.05
C ALA A 267 -35.51 34.90 -2.07
N ALA A 268 -35.39 35.50 -3.25
CA ALA A 268 -35.74 36.88 -3.58
C ALA A 268 -36.75 36.87 -4.73
#